data_AF-A0A2D6R6W1-F1
#
_entry.id   AF-A0A2D6R6W1-F1
#
_cell.length_a   1.000
_cell.length_b   1.000
_cell.length_c   1.000
_cell.angle_alpha   90.00
_cell.angle_beta   90.00
_cell.angle_gamma   90.00
#
_symmetry.space_group_name_H-M   'P 1'
#
loop_
_entity.id
_entity.type
_entity.pdbx_description
1 polymer ?
#
loop_
_entity_poly.entity_id
_entity_poly.type
_entity_poly.pdbx_seq_one_letter_code
_entity_poly.pdbx_strand_id
1 'polypeptide(L)' 'MAKKKARRKFWGPRVPLKGSFMATAILGFLISAYWVLPQSQNYGISFMIIFTLMFIASFISMTKAPLPDY' A
#
# COMPACT_ATOMS: atom_id res chain seq x y z
N MET A 1 -4.22 41.91 23.26
CA MET A 1 -4.61 40.49 23.38
C MET A 1 -4.25 39.74 22.10
N ALA A 2 -3.26 38.84 22.12
CA ALA A 2 -2.79 38.13 20.93
C ALA A 2 -3.58 36.82 20.70
N LYS A 3 -4.29 36.72 19.57
CA LYS A 3 -5.00 35.49 19.16
C LYS A 3 -3.96 34.42 18.78
N LYS A 4 -3.81 33.38 19.60
CA LYS A 4 -3.02 32.18 19.28
C LYS A 4 -3.59 31.53 18.02
N LYS A 5 -2.88 31.70 16.89
CA LYS A 5 -3.17 31.06 15.61
C LYS A 5 -2.96 29.55 15.78
N ALA A 6 -4.04 28.79 15.94
CA ALA A 6 -4.00 27.35 16.03
C ALA A 6 -3.24 26.79 14.82
N ARG A 7 -2.09 26.14 15.06
CA ARG A 7 -1.38 25.41 14.01
C ARG A 7 -2.29 24.28 13.58
N ARG A 8 -2.97 24.42 12.43
CA ARG A 8 -3.66 23.30 11.79
C ARG A 8 -2.60 22.25 11.47
N LYS A 9 -2.62 21.15 12.21
CA LYS A 9 -1.75 19.99 11.99
C LYS A 9 -2.12 19.46 10.59
N PHE A 10 -1.25 19.71 9.62
CA PHE A 10 -1.46 19.44 8.18
C PHE A 10 -1.59 17.95 7.83
N TRP A 11 -1.50 17.08 8.84
CA TRP A 11 -1.52 15.64 8.71
C TRP A 11 -2.95 15.21 8.97
N GLY A 12 -3.75 15.12 7.91
CA GLY A 12 -5.09 14.56 7.98
C GLY A 12 -5.08 13.11 8.47
N PRO A 13 -6.25 12.56 8.85
CA PRO A 13 -6.36 11.16 9.27
C PRO A 13 -5.72 10.25 8.22
N ARG A 14 -4.81 9.37 8.65
CA ARG A 14 -4.18 8.40 7.77
C ARG A 14 -5.25 7.36 7.41
N VAL A 15 -5.92 7.57 6.28
CA VAL A 15 -6.95 6.66 5.80
C VAL A 15 -6.26 5.36 5.37
N PRO A 16 -6.67 4.19 5.89
CA PRO A 16 -6.06 2.93 5.47
C PRO A 16 -6.24 2.74 3.96
N LEU A 17 -5.22 2.17 3.30
CA LEU A 17 -5.33 1.81 1.88
C LEU A 17 -6.53 0.87 1.66
N LYS A 18 -7.27 1.09 0.57
CA LYS A 18 -8.45 0.27 0.22
C LYS A 18 -8.04 -1.18 -0.06
N GLY A 19 -8.92 -2.13 0.30
CA GLY A 19 -8.77 -3.56 -0.01
C GLY A 19 -8.46 -3.86 -1.48
N SER A 20 -8.98 -3.04 -2.39
CA SER A 20 -8.71 -3.14 -3.82
C SER A 20 -7.22 -3.05 -4.17
N PHE A 21 -6.43 -2.27 -3.42
CA PHE A 21 -4.99 -2.15 -3.66
C PHE A 21 -4.25 -3.45 -3.32
N MET A 22 -4.63 -4.10 -2.22
CA MET A 22 -4.10 -5.41 -1.84
C MET A 22 -4.46 -6.48 -2.89
N ALA A 23 -5.70 -6.46 -3.40
CA ALA A 23 -6.13 -7.36 -4.47
C ALA A 23 -5.30 -7.17 -5.76
N THR A 24 -5.01 -5.92 -6.14
CA THR A 24 -4.12 -5.64 -7.29
C THR A 24 -2.70 -6.17 -7.06
N ALA A 25 -2.15 -6.05 -5.85
CA ALA A 25 -0.84 -6.59 -5.53
C ALA A 25 -0.79 -8.13 -5.65
N ILE A 26 -1.83 -8.82 -5.17
CA ILE A 26 -1.95 -10.29 -5.30
C ILE A 26 -2.06 -10.68 -6.77
N LEU A 27 -2.96 -10.05 -7.53
CA LEU A 27 -3.13 -10.34 -8.95
C LEU A 27 -1.86 -10.09 -9.75
N GLY A 28 -1.19 -8.96 -9.51
CA GLY A 28 0.09 -8.64 -10.16
C GLY A 28 1.17 -9.67 -9.86
N PHE A 29 1.26 -10.12 -8.60
CA PHE A 29 2.19 -11.19 -8.22
C PHE A 29 1.90 -12.50 -8.95
N LEU A 30 0.62 -12.92 -9.00
CA LEU A 30 0.20 -14.15 -9.68
C LEU A 30 0.47 -14.09 -11.19
N ILE A 31 0.11 -12.98 -11.85
CA ILE A 31 0.38 -12.78 -13.27
C ILE A 31 1.89 -12.82 -13.54
N SER A 32 2.68 -12.19 -12.68
CA SER A 32 4.13 -12.22 -12.81
C SER A 32 4.71 -13.62 -12.67
N ALA A 33 4.25 -14.38 -11.67
CA ALA A 33 4.75 -15.72 -11.37
C ALA A 33 4.35 -16.75 -12.44
N TYR A 34 3.09 -16.73 -12.91
CA TYR A 34 2.59 -17.74 -13.85
C TYR A 34 2.79 -17.37 -15.32
N TRP A 35 2.76 -16.08 -15.66
CA TRP A 35 2.74 -15.66 -17.07
C TRP A 35 4.03 -14.95 -17.48
N VAL A 36 4.56 -14.05 -16.65
CA VAL A 36 5.76 -13.29 -17.02
C VAL A 36 7.05 -14.08 -16.82
N LEU A 37 7.17 -14.82 -15.73
CA LEU A 37 8.37 -15.61 -15.39
C LEU A 37 8.79 -16.61 -16.48
N PRO A 38 7.89 -17.40 -17.11
CA PRO A 38 8.29 -18.29 -18.20
C PRO A 38 8.68 -17.54 -19.49
N GLN A 39 8.19 -16.30 -19.68
CA GLN A 39 8.50 -15.49 -20.86
C GLN A 39 9.81 -14.70 -20.69
N SER A 40 10.08 -14.20 -19.49
CA SER A 40 11.33 -13.54 -19.14
C SER A 40 11.59 -13.61 -17.64
N GLN A 41 12.66 -14.32 -17.27
CA GLN A 41 13.06 -14.47 -15.86
C GLN A 41 13.40 -13.13 -15.21
N ASN A 42 14.12 -12.25 -15.90
CA ASN A 42 14.55 -10.96 -15.34
C ASN A 42 13.36 -10.05 -15.00
N TYR A 43 12.39 -9.93 -15.92
CA TYR A 43 11.19 -9.13 -15.68
C TYR A 43 10.26 -9.80 -14.68
N GLY A 44 10.07 -11.12 -14.76
CA GLY A 44 9.22 -11.88 -13.84
C GLY A 44 9.67 -11.76 -12.39
N ILE A 45 10.97 -11.91 -12.11
CA ILE A 45 11.53 -11.76 -10.76
C ILE A 45 11.39 -10.30 -10.29
N SER A 46 11.72 -9.33 -11.14
CA SER A 46 11.64 -7.90 -10.81
C SER A 46 10.21 -7.49 -10.42
N PHE A 47 9.22 -7.90 -11.21
CA PHE A 47 7.81 -7.62 -10.91
C PHE A 47 7.32 -8.37 -9.68
N MET A 48 7.70 -9.63 -9.47
CA MET A 48 7.36 -10.37 -8.25
C MET A 48 7.86 -9.66 -6.99
N ILE A 49 9.10 -9.13 -7.00
CA ILE A 49 9.64 -8.35 -5.87
C ILE A 49 8.81 -7.09 -5.64
N ILE A 50 8.51 -6.33 -6.70
CA ILE A 50 7.71 -5.10 -6.59
C ILE A 50 6.31 -5.40 -6.01
N PHE A 51 5.60 -6.40 -6.55
CA PHE A 51 4.28 -6.76 -6.06
C PHE A 51 4.29 -7.30 -4.63
N THR A 52 5.34 -8.02 -4.24
CA THR A 52 5.53 -8.48 -2.85
C THR A 52 5.71 -7.30 -1.90
N LEU A 53 6.56 -6.33 -2.25
CA LEU A 53 6.74 -5.10 -1.45
C LEU A 53 5.43 -4.30 -1.35
N MET A 54 4.70 -4.22 -2.47
CA MET A 54 3.41 -3.54 -2.53
C MET A 54 2.37 -4.22 -1.65
N PHE A 55 2.36 -5.56 -1.61
CA PHE A 55 1.52 -6.34 -0.71
C PHE A 55 1.85 -6.08 0.76
N ILE A 56 3.12 -6.12 1.15
CA ILE A 56 3.56 -5.83 2.53
C ILE A 56 3.18 -4.39 2.92
N ALA A 57 3.41 -3.42 2.05
CA ALA A 57 3.03 -2.03 2.28
C ALA A 57 1.51 -1.88 2.50
N SER A 58 0.71 -2.57 1.70
CA SER A 58 -0.76 -2.59 1.85
C SER A 58 -1.19 -3.18 3.18
N PHE A 59 -0.56 -4.28 3.59
CA PHE A 59 -0.87 -4.98 4.84
C PHE A 59 -0.54 -4.11 6.07
N ILE A 60 0.63 -3.44 6.05
CA ILE A 60 1.01 -2.49 7.11
C ILE A 60 0.05 -1.29 7.14
N SER A 61 -0.39 -0.79 5.98
CA SER A 61 -1.30 0.34 5.93
C SER A 61 -2.68 0.04 6.52
N MET A 62 -3.18 -1.19 6.35
CA MET A 62 -4.48 -1.59 6.88
C MET A 62 -4.44 -1.87 8.38
N THR A 63 -3.32 -2.40 8.88
CA THR A 63 -3.14 -2.69 10.31
C THR A 63 -2.94 -1.45 11.17
N LYS A 64 -2.45 -0.33 10.60
CA LYS A 64 -2.28 0.96 11.32
C LYS A 64 -3.48 1.90 11.18
N ALA A 65 -4.68 1.37 10.94
CA ALA A 65 -5.89 2.16 10.90
C ALA A 65 -6.10 2.90 12.24
N PRO A 66 -6.34 4.23 12.24
CA PRO A 66 -6.70 4.95 13.44
C PRO A 66 -7.98 4.34 14.04
N LEU A 67 -7.95 4.01 15.32
CA LEU A 67 -9.19 3.69 16.04
C LEU A 67 -10.08 4.94 15.99
N PRO A 68 -11.39 4.81 15.70
CA PRO A 68 -12.29 5.95 15.78
C PRO A 68 -12.31 6.44 17.24
N ASP A 69 -11.88 7.67 17.46
CA ASP A 69 -12.02 8.34 18.75
C ASP A 69 -13.52 8.70 18.93
N TYR A 70 -14.31 7.80 19.51
CA TYR A 70 -15.64 8.10 20.05
C TYR A 70 -15.60 8.21 21.57
#